data_AF-A0A8J5PR27-F1
#
_entry.id   AF-A0A8J5PR27-F1
#
_cell.length_a   1.000
_cell.length_b   1.000
_cell.length_c   1.000
_cell.angle_alpha   90.00
_cell.angle_beta   90.00
_cell.angle_gamma   90.00
#
_symmetry.space_group_name_H-M   'P 1'
#
loop_
_entity.id
_entity.type
_entity.pdbx_description
1 polymer ?
#
loop_
_entity_poly.entity_id
_entity_poly.type
_entity_poly.pdbx_seq_one_letter_code
_entity_poly.pdbx_strand_id
1 'polypeptide(L)'
;MPIDPSGPTVIATEWALISIATAVILARLYLRLVLQRRSLLASDVFMCAAWASAVATASFDIYFYRIGIFKPGTTFDLAGFEGTAEEAESFYKLYYFANYPFYVTFYLSKAALLAVYLQIFPVFMVKRRRFLWVVIVYVAMGFVVTILLLSLSCLPVWRNW
;
A
#
# COMPACT_ATOMS: atom_id res chain seq x y z
N MET A 1 -7.57 -0.45 29.95
CA MET A 1 -6.73 -0.71 28.76
C MET A 1 -7.49 -0.22 27.54
N PRO A 2 -6.85 0.42 26.56
CA PRO A 2 -7.51 0.69 25.28
C PRO A 2 -7.97 -0.64 24.71
N ILE A 3 -9.20 -0.68 24.17
CA ILE A 3 -9.75 -1.86 23.54
C ILE A 3 -9.10 -1.93 22.16
N ASP A 4 -7.91 -2.53 22.08
CA ASP A 4 -7.28 -2.75 20.78
C ASP A 4 -8.19 -3.67 19.95
N PRO A 5 -8.49 -3.29 18.70
CA PRO A 5 -9.37 -4.08 17.86
C PRO A 5 -8.78 -5.48 17.67
N SER A 6 -9.61 -6.51 17.79
CA SER A 6 -9.15 -7.88 17.63
C SER A 6 -8.58 -8.09 16.22
N GLY A 7 -7.48 -8.85 16.10
CA GLY A 7 -6.87 -9.19 14.80
C GLY A 7 -7.87 -9.64 13.71
N PRO A 8 -8.88 -10.48 14.02
CA PRO A 8 -9.91 -10.86 13.06
C PRO A 8 -10.72 -9.67 12.52
N THR A 9 -11.04 -8.70 13.38
CA THR A 9 -11.79 -7.49 13.00
C THR A 9 -11.00 -6.65 12.00
N VAL A 10 -9.68 -6.51 12.22
CA VAL A 10 -8.80 -5.74 11.35
C VAL A 10 -8.76 -6.36 9.95
N ILE A 11 -8.51 -7.68 9.86
CA ILE A 11 -8.42 -8.41 8.60
C ILE A 11 -9.78 -8.41 7.88
N ALA A 12 -10.88 -8.62 8.59
CA ALA A 12 -12.21 -8.58 8.00
C ALA A 12 -12.52 -7.20 7.39
N THR A 13 -12.14 -6.13 8.08
CA THR A 13 -12.34 -4.76 7.60
C THR A 13 -11.47 -4.48 6.37
N GLU A 14 -10.21 -4.92 6.40
CA GLU A 14 -9.28 -4.74 5.28
C GLU A 14 -9.79 -5.43 4.00
N TRP A 15 -10.16 -6.72 4.09
CA TRP A 15 -10.67 -7.47 2.94
C TRP A 15 -12.02 -6.94 2.43
N ALA A 16 -12.86 -6.42 3.33
CA ALA A 16 -14.08 -5.73 2.93
C ALA A 16 -13.76 -4.47 2.10
N LEU A 17 -12.81 -3.65 2.54
CA LEU A 17 -12.38 -2.45 1.80
C LEU A 17 -11.75 -2.80 0.45
N ILE A 18 -10.93 -3.85 0.38
CA ILE A 18 -10.34 -4.34 -0.87
C ILE A 18 -11.43 -4.82 -1.83
N SER A 19 -12.45 -5.53 -1.34
CA SER A 19 -13.56 -6.01 -2.18
C SER A 19 -14.36 -4.84 -2.77
N ILE A 20 -14.65 -3.81 -1.98
CA ILE A 20 -15.35 -2.60 -2.42
C ILE A 20 -14.49 -1.86 -3.46
N ALA A 21 -13.19 -1.68 -3.18
CA ALA A 21 -12.26 -1.05 -4.11
C ALA A 21 -12.19 -1.81 -5.45
N THR A 22 -12.18 -3.14 -5.41
CA THR A 22 -12.20 -4.01 -6.59
C THR A 22 -13.45 -3.75 -7.44
N ALA A 23 -14.63 -3.71 -6.81
CA ALA A 23 -15.89 -3.44 -7.51
C ALA A 23 -15.88 -2.06 -8.20
N VAL A 24 -15.38 -1.03 -7.52
CA VAL A 24 -15.29 0.34 -8.06
C VAL A 24 -14.30 0.42 -9.23
N ILE A 25 -13.12 -0.21 -9.11
CA ILE A 25 -12.10 -0.23 -10.17
C ILE A 25 -12.63 -0.97 -11.40
N LEU A 26 -13.24 -2.15 -11.21
CA LEU A 26 -13.83 -2.92 -12.30
C LEU A 26 -14.96 -2.15 -12.99
N ALA A 27 -15.87 -1.54 -12.24
CA ALA A 27 -16.93 -0.71 -12.81
C ALA A 27 -16.37 0.44 -13.65
N ARG A 28 -15.33 1.11 -13.15
CA ARG A 28 -14.67 2.21 -13.88
C ARG A 28 -13.95 1.72 -15.15
N LEU A 29 -13.27 0.58 -15.10
CA LEU A 29 -12.62 -0.03 -16.27
C LEU A 29 -13.65 -0.47 -17.31
N TYR A 30 -14.75 -1.09 -16.87
CA TYR A 30 -15.82 -1.54 -17.74
C TYR A 30 -16.47 -0.37 -18.49
N LEU A 31 -16.84 0.70 -17.77
CA LEU A 31 -17.40 1.91 -18.39
C LEU A 31 -16.44 2.55 -19.42
N ARG A 32 -15.12 2.54 -19.15
CA ARG A 32 -14.14 3.16 -20.06
C ARG A 32 -13.84 2.30 -21.29
N LEU A 33 -13.65 1.00 -21.10
CA LEU A 33 -13.24 0.08 -22.16
C LEU A 33 -14.42 -0.34 -23.04
N VAL A 34 -15.54 -0.72 -22.42
CA VAL A 34 -16.69 -1.30 -23.14
C VAL A 34 -17.61 -0.19 -23.65
N LEU A 35 -17.98 0.76 -22.79
CA LEU A 35 -18.95 1.79 -23.17
C LEU A 35 -18.31 2.96 -23.91
N GLN A 36 -17.15 3.47 -23.45
CA GLN A 36 -16.48 4.61 -24.07
C GLN A 36 -15.45 4.25 -25.16
N ARG A 37 -15.10 2.95 -25.33
CA ARG A 37 -14.03 2.47 -26.27
C ARG A 37 -12.74 3.30 -26.22
N ARG A 38 -12.37 3.81 -25.05
CA ARG A 38 -11.18 4.65 -24.89
C ARG A 38 -9.97 3.81 -24.49
N SER A 39 -8.78 4.24 -24.89
CA SER A 39 -7.53 3.60 -24.47
C SER A 39 -7.30 3.74 -22.96
N LEU A 40 -6.62 2.74 -22.39
CA LEU A 40 -6.21 2.74 -20.99
C LEU A 40 -5.39 4.00 -20.69
N LEU A 41 -5.87 4.80 -19.74
CA LEU A 41 -5.15 5.98 -19.28
C LEU A 41 -4.12 5.56 -18.25
N ALA A 42 -3.00 6.29 -18.17
CA ALA A 42 -1.97 6.06 -17.15
C ALA A 42 -2.54 6.04 -15.72
N SER A 43 -3.62 6.81 -15.46
CA SER A 43 -4.36 6.78 -14.20
C SER A 43 -4.93 5.40 -13.87
N ASP A 44 -5.49 4.71 -14.86
CA ASP A 44 -6.11 3.39 -14.65
C ASP A 44 -5.04 2.32 -14.40
N VAL A 45 -3.87 2.43 -15.03
CA VAL A 45 -2.70 1.58 -14.76
C VAL A 45 -2.20 1.77 -13.32
N PHE A 46 -2.05 3.02 -12.86
CA PHE A 46 -1.62 3.28 -11.48
C PHE A 46 -2.62 2.80 -10.43
N MET A 47 -3.92 2.89 -10.71
CA MET A 47 -4.94 2.33 -9.81
C MET A 47 -4.89 0.80 -9.74
N CYS A 48 -4.76 0.12 -10.88
CA CYS A 48 -4.64 -1.34 -10.90
C CYS A 48 -3.36 -1.81 -10.19
N ALA A 49 -2.25 -1.10 -10.39
CA ALA A 49 -1.01 -1.40 -9.70
C ALA A 49 -1.13 -1.17 -8.18
N ALA A 50 -1.79 -0.08 -7.74
CA ALA A 50 -2.05 0.19 -6.33
C ALA A 50 -2.94 -0.90 -5.71
N TRP A 51 -3.96 -1.36 -6.44
CA TRP A 51 -4.83 -2.45 -6.00
C TRP A 51 -4.05 -3.76 -5.85
N ALA A 52 -3.21 -4.11 -6.83
CA ALA A 52 -2.39 -5.32 -6.77
C ALA A 52 -1.42 -5.30 -5.58
N SER A 53 -0.79 -4.15 -5.30
CA SER A 53 0.09 -4.00 -4.14
C SER A 53 -0.68 -4.00 -2.81
N ALA A 54 -1.92 -3.49 -2.78
CA ALA A 54 -2.79 -3.57 -1.61
C ALA A 54 -3.16 -5.03 -1.28
N VAL A 55 -3.54 -5.81 -2.29
CA VAL A 55 -3.84 -7.25 -2.13
C VAL A 55 -2.61 -8.02 -1.66
N ALA A 56 -1.43 -7.71 -2.19
CA ALA A 56 -0.18 -8.30 -1.72
C ALA A 56 0.08 -8.01 -0.23
N THR A 57 -0.16 -6.76 0.19
CA THR A 57 -0.02 -6.34 1.59
C THR A 57 -0.99 -7.09 2.51
N ALA A 58 -2.28 -7.11 2.17
CA ALA A 58 -3.32 -7.81 2.93
C ALA A 58 -3.10 -9.32 3.05
N SER A 59 -2.40 -9.91 2.06
CA SER A 59 -2.04 -11.33 2.10
C SER A 59 -1.00 -11.63 3.19
N PHE A 60 -0.07 -10.69 3.46
CA PHE A 60 0.88 -10.83 4.56
C PHE A 60 0.20 -10.74 5.93
N ASP A 61 -0.83 -9.92 6.07
CA ASP A 61 -1.57 -9.77 7.33
C ASP A 61 -2.30 -11.07 7.73
N ILE A 62 -2.79 -11.86 6.76
CA ILE A 62 -3.32 -13.21 7.04
C ILE A 62 -2.24 -14.11 7.65
N TYR A 63 -1.01 -14.04 7.14
CA TYR A 63 0.11 -14.84 7.64
C TYR A 63 0.49 -14.42 9.06
N PHE A 64 0.58 -13.11 9.33
CA PHE A 64 0.84 -12.60 10.69
C PHE A 64 -0.25 -12.97 11.70
N TYR A 65 -1.50 -13.04 11.25
CA TYR A 65 -2.59 -13.54 12.07
C TYR A 65 -2.46 -15.02 12.42
N ARG A 66 -2.04 -15.86 11.48
CA ARG A 66 -1.82 -17.29 11.73
C ARG A 66 -0.74 -17.54 12.78
N ILE A 67 0.30 -16.72 12.80
CA ILE A 67 1.40 -16.79 13.78
C ILE A 67 0.95 -16.27 15.17
N GLY A 68 -0.21 -15.63 15.27
CA GLY A 68 -0.77 -15.18 16.55
C GLY A 68 -0.21 -13.85 17.04
N ILE A 69 0.35 -13.04 16.14
CA ILE A 69 0.96 -11.73 16.45
C ILE A 69 -0.09 -10.67 16.79
N PHE A 70 -1.34 -10.87 16.35
CA PHE A 70 -2.46 -9.98 16.67
C PHE A 70 -3.23 -10.40 17.95
N LYS A 71 -2.62 -11.17 18.85
CA LYS A 71 -3.23 -11.47 20.15
C LYS A 71 -3.22 -10.21 21.03
N PRO A 72 -4.27 -9.95 21.81
CA PRO A 72 -4.28 -8.82 22.73
C PRO A 72 -3.18 -9.01 23.78
N GLY A 73 -2.21 -8.09 23.81
CA GLY A 73 -1.04 -8.12 24.71
C GLY A 73 0.32 -8.33 24.04
N THR A 74 0.36 -8.65 22.74
CA THR A 74 1.61 -8.65 21.96
C THR A 74 1.85 -7.28 21.34
N THR A 75 2.97 -6.66 21.69
CA THR A 75 3.39 -5.39 21.05
C THR A 75 4.06 -5.65 19.70
N PHE A 76 4.18 -4.62 18.87
CA PHE A 76 4.91 -4.68 17.60
C PHE A 76 6.40 -5.06 17.76
N ASP A 77 6.96 -4.89 18.96
CA ASP A 77 8.32 -5.34 19.32
C ASP A 77 8.38 -6.86 19.66
N LEU A 78 7.30 -7.60 19.41
CA LEU A 78 7.05 -8.97 19.89
C LEU A 78 7.15 -9.13 21.41
N ALA A 79 7.12 -8.04 22.20
CA ALA A 79 7.05 -8.16 23.64
C ALA A 79 5.70 -8.82 24.00
N GLY A 80 5.77 -10.00 24.62
CA GLY A 80 4.61 -10.85 24.94
C GLY A 80 4.31 -11.96 23.92
N PHE A 81 5.14 -12.14 22.88
CA PHE A 81 4.97 -13.21 21.90
C PHE A 81 5.42 -14.56 22.47
N GLU A 82 4.49 -15.52 22.56
CA GLU A 82 4.74 -16.87 23.10
C GLU A 82 5.20 -17.88 22.02
N GLY A 83 5.63 -17.42 20.84
CA GLY A 83 6.11 -18.30 19.77
C GLY A 83 7.60 -18.64 19.88
N THR A 84 8.07 -19.47 18.95
CA THR A 84 9.47 -19.88 18.86
C THR A 84 10.35 -18.75 18.28
N ALA A 85 11.66 -18.81 18.57
CA ALA A 85 12.62 -17.85 18.02
C ALA A 85 12.63 -17.85 16.47
N GLU A 86 12.43 -19.01 15.85
CA GLU A 86 12.34 -19.16 14.39
C GLU A 86 11.11 -18.47 13.78
N GLU A 87 9.97 -18.46 14.50
CA GLU A 87 8.76 -17.76 14.08
C GLU A 87 8.91 -16.24 14.19
N ALA A 88 9.58 -15.75 15.24
CA ALA A 88 9.90 -14.34 15.39
C ALA A 88 10.87 -13.87 14.29
N GLU A 89 11.89 -14.67 13.98
CA GLU A 89 12.82 -14.43 12.89
C GLU A 89 12.10 -14.33 11.54
N SER A 90 11.22 -15.30 11.27
CA SER A 90 10.42 -15.33 10.04
C SER A 90 9.49 -14.13 9.94
N PHE A 91 8.87 -13.71 11.05
CA PHE A 91 8.06 -12.51 11.09
C PHE A 91 8.86 -11.27 10.70
N TYR A 92 10.04 -11.03 11.26
CA TYR A 92 10.83 -9.84 10.92
C TYR A 92 11.24 -9.81 9.44
N LYS A 93 11.61 -10.96 8.85
CA LYS A 93 11.88 -11.06 7.41
C LYS A 93 10.65 -10.66 6.59
N LEU A 94 9.51 -11.29 6.86
CA LEU A 94 8.28 -11.02 6.12
C LEU A 94 7.76 -9.60 6.35
N TYR A 95 7.87 -9.07 7.57
CA TYR A 95 7.47 -7.71 7.90
C TYR A 95 8.30 -6.68 7.13
N TYR A 96 9.61 -6.89 7.03
CA TYR A 96 10.47 -6.05 6.21
C TYR A 96 10.02 -6.08 4.73
N PHE A 97 9.75 -7.26 4.18
CA PHE A 97 9.25 -7.37 2.81
C PHE A 97 7.85 -6.79 2.62
N ALA A 98 6.96 -6.91 3.61
CA ALA A 98 5.59 -6.40 3.57
C ALA A 98 5.52 -4.86 3.59
N ASN A 99 6.54 -4.19 4.13
CA ASN A 99 6.62 -2.72 4.08
C ASN A 99 6.78 -2.19 2.64
N TYR A 100 7.44 -2.92 1.74
CA TYR A 100 7.56 -2.51 0.33
C TYR A 100 6.21 -2.34 -0.37
N PRO A 101 5.35 -3.37 -0.48
CA PRO A 101 4.05 -3.23 -1.13
C PRO A 101 3.14 -2.24 -0.39
N PHE A 102 3.27 -2.08 0.92
CA PHE A 102 2.55 -1.06 1.68
C PHE A 102 2.89 0.35 1.17
N TYR A 103 4.16 0.76 1.19
CA TYR A 103 4.56 2.08 0.71
C TYR A 103 4.27 2.27 -0.78
N VAL A 104 4.51 1.24 -1.60
CA VAL A 104 4.18 1.27 -3.04
C VAL A 104 2.69 1.56 -3.24
N THR A 105 1.80 0.91 -2.49
CA THR A 105 0.35 1.17 -2.55
C THR A 105 0.00 2.63 -2.25
N PHE A 106 0.59 3.20 -1.20
CA PHE A 106 0.37 4.60 -0.80
C PHE A 106 0.82 5.57 -1.89
N TYR A 107 2.01 5.37 -2.47
CA TYR A 107 2.53 6.25 -3.51
C TYR A 107 1.81 6.09 -4.85
N LEU A 108 1.44 4.87 -5.23
CA LEU A 108 0.64 4.63 -6.43
C LEU A 108 -0.76 5.23 -6.33
N SER A 109 -1.37 5.21 -5.14
CA SER A 109 -2.66 5.88 -4.90
C SER A 109 -2.55 7.40 -5.09
N LYS A 110 -1.47 8.03 -4.61
CA LYS A 110 -1.19 9.46 -4.87
C LYS A 110 -0.95 9.72 -6.36
N ALA A 111 -0.20 8.86 -7.04
CA ALA A 111 0.07 8.96 -8.47
C ALA A 111 -1.22 8.83 -9.29
N ALA A 112 -2.12 7.93 -8.91
CA ALA A 112 -3.40 7.76 -9.57
C ALA A 112 -4.26 9.02 -9.47
N LEU A 113 -4.31 9.68 -8.31
CA LEU A 113 -4.99 10.96 -8.11
C LEU A 113 -4.38 12.08 -8.97
N LEU A 114 -3.04 12.19 -8.97
CA LEU A 114 -2.34 13.18 -9.79
C LEU A 114 -2.58 12.98 -11.29
N ALA A 115 -2.63 11.73 -11.74
CA ALA A 115 -2.96 11.39 -13.12
C ALA A 115 -4.41 11.76 -13.49
N VAL A 116 -5.36 11.66 -12.55
CA VAL A 116 -6.73 12.18 -12.75
C VAL A 116 -6.71 13.71 -12.84
N TYR A 117 -5.99 14.40 -11.97
CA TYR A 117 -5.88 15.86 -12.03
C TYR A 117 -5.26 16.36 -13.34
N LEU A 118 -4.31 15.63 -13.92
CA LEU A 118 -3.74 15.95 -15.24
C LEU A 118 -4.77 15.87 -16.37
N GLN A 119 -5.81 15.03 -16.24
CA GLN A 119 -6.91 14.94 -17.21
C GLN A 119 -7.93 16.07 -17.02
N ILE A 120 -8.17 16.48 -15.77
CA ILE A 120 -9.14 17.53 -15.43
C ILE A 120 -8.62 18.93 -15.82
N PHE A 121 -7.31 19.19 -15.67
CA PHE A 121 -6.74 20.50 -15.96
C PHE A 121 -6.10 20.52 -17.37
N PRO A 122 -6.78 21.10 -18.38
CA PRO A 122 -6.26 21.16 -19.73
C PRO A 122 -5.05 22.12 -19.83
N VAL A 123 -4.28 21.98 -20.91
CA VAL A 123 -2.99 22.66 -21.14
C VAL A 123 -3.07 24.19 -21.04
N PHE A 124 -4.24 24.76 -21.32
CA PHE A 124 -4.49 26.21 -21.31
C PHE A 124 -4.33 26.85 -19.92
N MET A 125 -4.44 26.10 -18.82
CA MET A 125 -4.32 26.63 -17.46
C MET A 125 -2.88 26.56 -16.92
N VAL A 126 -1.98 27.34 -17.53
CA VAL A 126 -0.52 27.25 -17.33
C VAL A 126 -0.07 27.39 -15.87
N LYS A 127 -0.72 28.25 -15.06
CA LYS A 127 -0.38 28.43 -13.63
C LYS A 127 -0.70 27.17 -12.81
N ARG A 128 -1.89 26.60 -12.99
CA ARG A 128 -2.35 25.40 -12.28
C ARG A 128 -1.54 24.17 -12.70
N ARG A 129 -1.21 24.07 -13.99
CA ARG A 129 -0.41 22.95 -14.53
C ARG A 129 1.02 22.95 -14.00
N ARG A 130 1.64 24.12 -13.82
CA ARG A 130 2.96 24.23 -13.16
C ARG A 130 2.93 23.74 -11.73
N PHE A 131 1.93 24.15 -10.94
CA PHE A 131 1.78 23.65 -9.57
C PHE A 131 1.60 22.13 -9.52
N LEU A 132 0.78 21.58 -10.42
CA LEU A 132 0.58 20.14 -10.51
C LEU A 132 1.87 19.37 -10.83
N TRP A 133 2.70 19.88 -11.75
CA TRP A 133 4.01 19.30 -12.04
C TRP A 133 4.96 19.35 -10.85
N VAL A 134 4.98 20.44 -10.08
CA VAL A 134 5.77 20.54 -8.84
C VAL A 134 5.34 19.45 -7.85
N VAL A 135 4.04 19.24 -7.68
CA VAL A 135 3.51 18.19 -6.79
C VAL A 135 3.87 16.79 -7.30
N ILE A 136 3.80 16.54 -8.61
CA ILE A 136 4.22 15.25 -9.20
C ILE A 136 5.69 14.98 -8.90
N VAL A 137 6.56 15.96 -9.12
CA VAL A 137 8.00 15.83 -8.84
C VAL A 137 8.24 15.61 -7.34
N TYR A 138 7.54 16.34 -6.47
CA TYR A 138 7.62 16.14 -5.02
C TYR A 138 7.22 14.72 -4.59
N VAL A 139 6.11 14.20 -5.11
CA VAL A 139 5.64 12.84 -4.80
C VAL A 139 6.61 11.79 -5.34
N ALA A 140 7.15 11.98 -6.55
CA ALA A 140 8.15 11.09 -7.13
C ALA A 140 9.45 11.08 -6.31
N MET A 141 9.94 12.26 -5.89
CA MET A 141 11.10 12.35 -5.00
C MET A 141 10.83 11.68 -3.64
N GLY A 142 9.65 11.91 -3.06
CA GLY A 142 9.23 11.24 -1.82
C GLY A 142 9.20 9.72 -1.95
N PHE A 143 8.71 9.19 -3.08
CA PHE A 143 8.74 7.76 -3.36
C PHE A 143 10.17 7.23 -3.42
N VAL A 144 11.05 7.89 -4.17
CA VAL A 144 12.46 7.49 -4.27
C VAL A 144 13.14 7.54 -2.91
N VAL A 145 12.97 8.62 -2.15
CA VAL A 145 13.52 8.74 -0.79
C VAL A 145 12.96 7.65 0.13
N THR A 146 11.67 7.30 0.04
CA THR A 146 11.10 6.24 0.89
C THR A 146 11.66 4.87 0.55
N ILE A 147 11.80 4.55 -0.74
CA ILE A 147 12.40 3.27 -1.17
C ILE A 147 13.89 3.22 -0.83
N LEU A 148 14.62 4.32 -1.01
CA LEU A 148 16.00 4.44 -0.56
C LEU A 148 16.11 4.30 0.95
N LEU A 149 15.22 4.92 1.73
CA LEU A 149 15.18 4.72 3.16
C LEU A 149 14.84 3.27 3.49
N LEU A 150 13.89 2.61 2.84
CA LEU A 150 13.57 1.22 3.18
C LEU A 150 14.73 0.27 2.85
N SER A 151 15.46 0.53 1.77
CA SER A 151 16.62 -0.26 1.34
C SER A 151 17.90 0.05 2.13
N LEU A 152 18.14 1.32 2.49
CA LEU A 152 19.34 1.78 3.20
C LEU A 152 19.18 1.79 4.72
N SER A 153 17.96 2.00 5.22
CA SER A 153 17.62 1.94 6.65
C SER A 153 17.44 0.52 7.14
N CYS A 154 17.89 -0.48 6.36
CA CYS A 154 18.38 -1.71 6.95
C CYS A 154 19.42 -1.36 8.01
N LEU A 155 18.97 -1.21 9.27
CA LEU A 155 19.74 -1.68 10.41
C LEU A 155 20.30 -3.06 10.04
N PRO A 156 21.55 -3.36 10.40
CA PRO A 156 22.24 -4.54 9.91
C PRO A 156 21.45 -5.78 10.26
N VAL A 157 20.79 -6.33 9.25
CA VAL A 157 20.28 -7.70 9.16
C VAL A 157 21.30 -8.65 9.79
N TRP A 158 22.60 -8.45 9.53
CA TRP A 158 23.73 -9.19 10.09
C TRP A 158 23.93 -9.15 11.62
N ARG A 159 23.28 -8.27 12.40
CA ARG A 159 23.45 -8.23 13.88
C ARG A 159 22.29 -8.86 14.66
N ASN A 160 21.20 -9.23 13.98
CA ASN A 160 20.03 -9.88 14.60
C ASN A 160 19.90 -11.37 14.20
N TRP A 161 20.88 -11.94 13.50
CA TRP A 161 21.04 -13.40 13.34
C TRP A 161 22.09 -13.90 14.33
#